data_AF-X1KCY0-F1
#
_entry.id   AF-X1KCY0-F1
#
_cell.length_a   1.000
_cell.length_b   1.000
_cell.length_c   1.000
_cell.angle_alpha   90.00
_cell.angle_beta   90.00
_cell.angle_gamma   90.00
#
_symmetry.space_group_name_H-M   'P 1'
#
loop_
_entity.id
_entity.type
_entity.pdbx_description
1 polymer ?
#
loop_
_entity_poly.entity_id
_entity_poly.type
_entity_poly.pdbx_seq_one_letter_code
_entity_poly.pdbx_strand_id
1 'polypeptide(L)'
;MPKGYFLIAMKKNSEFEILGYFFKDQKRQTPISDDLLLRIRIDHNLKEINKITLENQIILSFLYKFHPKFQKYLQGIIVGLFLNIDEDAKSYISSL
;
A
#
# COMPACT_ATOMS: atom_id res chain seq x y z
N MET A 1 9.47 -7.19 11.41
CA MET A 1 9.80 -7.27 9.97
C MET A 1 8.51 -7.50 9.20
N PRO A 2 8.28 -6.82 8.06
CA PRO A 2 7.04 -6.97 7.30
C PRO A 2 6.80 -8.42 6.87
N LYS A 3 5.55 -8.85 6.97
CA LYS A 3 5.06 -10.16 6.50
C LYS A 3 4.93 -10.21 4.99
N GLY A 4 4.81 -9.06 4.35
CA GLY A 4 4.70 -8.97 2.91
C GLY A 4 4.71 -7.53 2.44
N TYR A 5 4.70 -7.39 1.12
CA TYR A 5 4.78 -6.12 0.41
C TYR A 5 3.81 -6.13 -0.76
N PHE A 6 3.36 -4.95 -1.17
CA PHE A 6 2.61 -4.80 -2.41
C PHE A 6 2.93 -3.49 -3.12
N LEU A 7 2.67 -3.50 -4.42
CA LEU A 7 2.85 -2.37 -5.32
C LEU A 7 1.55 -2.15 -6.10
N ILE A 8 1.08 -0.91 -6.09
CA ILE A 8 -0.07 -0.49 -6.89
C ILE A 8 0.35 0.71 -7.74
N ALA A 9 0.11 0.63 -9.04
CA ALA A 9 0.29 1.73 -9.98
C ALA A 9 -0.91 2.66 -9.94
N MET A 10 -0.66 3.97 -9.91
CA MET A 10 -1.68 5.00 -10.09
C MET A 10 -1.61 5.54 -11.52
N LYS A 11 -2.61 5.21 -12.34
CA LYS A 11 -2.71 5.66 -13.74
C LYS A 11 -3.28 7.07 -13.82
N LYS A 12 -3.15 7.69 -14.99
CA LYS A 12 -3.54 9.09 -15.24
C LYS A 12 -5.03 9.39 -15.03
N ASN A 13 -5.89 8.39 -15.13
CA ASN A 13 -7.35 8.54 -14.93
C ASN A 13 -7.78 8.18 -13.50
N SER A 14 -6.86 8.22 -12.53
CA SER A 14 -7.08 7.79 -11.15
C SER A 14 -7.50 6.32 -11.02
N GLU A 15 -7.20 5.52 -12.04
CA GLU A 15 -7.29 4.06 -11.97
C GLU A 15 -6.10 3.51 -11.20
N PHE A 16 -6.37 2.51 -10.38
CA PHE A 16 -5.36 1.79 -9.62
C PHE A 16 -5.19 0.40 -10.20
N GLU A 17 -3.96 0.01 -10.48
CA GLU A 17 -3.62 -1.32 -10.97
C GLU A 17 -2.66 -1.99 -9.99
N ILE A 18 -3.03 -3.18 -9.53
CA ILE A 18 -2.13 -3.98 -8.69
C ILE A 18 -0.99 -4.50 -9.57
N LEU A 19 0.23 -4.04 -9.33
CA LEU A 19 1.42 -4.52 -10.03
C LEU A 19 1.90 -5.87 -9.50
N GLY A 20 1.64 -6.14 -8.23
CA GLY A 20 1.95 -7.40 -7.58
C GLY A 20 2.04 -7.28 -6.08
N TYR A 21 2.10 -8.42 -5.42
CA TYR A 21 2.32 -8.53 -3.99
C TYR A 21 3.12 -9.78 -3.66
N PHE A 22 3.78 -9.76 -2.51
CA PHE A 22 4.61 -10.83 -2.01
C PHE A 22 4.35 -11.04 -0.52
N PHE A 23 4.26 -12.29 -0.09
CA PHE A 23 4.19 -12.67 1.32
C PHE A 23 5.38 -13.57 1.67
N LYS A 24 6.05 -13.26 2.79
CA LYS A 24 7.18 -14.05 3.32
C LYS A 24 6.73 -15.44 3.77
N ASP A 25 5.50 -15.56 4.25
CA ASP A 25 4.88 -16.83 4.64
C ASP A 25 3.65 -17.09 3.76
N GLN A 26 3.74 -18.12 2.89
CA GLN A 26 2.67 -18.45 1.96
C GLN A 26 1.41 -18.99 2.64
N LYS A 27 1.45 -19.31 3.94
CA LYS A 27 0.27 -19.81 4.66
C LYS A 27 -0.74 -18.73 5.06
N ARG A 28 -0.33 -17.46 5.11
CA ARG A 28 -1.19 -16.32 5.47
C ARG A 28 -1.15 -15.28 4.35
N GLN A 29 -1.87 -15.58 3.28
CA GLN A 29 -2.06 -14.65 2.18
C GLN A 29 -3.39 -13.93 2.40
N THR A 30 -3.34 -12.63 2.69
CA THR A 30 -4.52 -11.79 2.52
C THR A 30 -4.45 -11.20 1.12
N PRO A 31 -5.25 -11.69 0.15
CA PRO A 31 -5.25 -11.12 -1.18
C PRO A 31 -5.65 -9.64 -1.10
N ILE A 32 -5.10 -8.83 -2.01
CA ILE A 32 -5.59 -7.46 -2.19
C ILE A 32 -6.91 -7.56 -2.95
N SER A 33 -8.00 -7.73 -2.21
CA SER A 33 -9.37 -7.67 -2.75
C SER A 33 -9.70 -6.25 -3.24
N ASP A 34 -10.69 -6.15 -4.12
CA ASP A 34 -11.19 -4.85 -4.63
C ASP A 34 -11.61 -3.89 -3.51
N ASP A 35 -12.22 -4.41 -2.44
CA ASP A 35 -12.63 -3.61 -1.26
C ASP A 35 -11.42 -2.98 -0.54
N LEU A 36 -10.35 -3.76 -0.39
CA LEU A 36 -9.11 -3.28 0.23
C LEU A 36 -8.44 -2.24 -0.66
N LEU A 37 -8.42 -2.46 -1.98
CA LEU A 37 -7.89 -1.51 -2.96
C LEU A 37 -8.67 -0.19 -2.93
N LEU A 38 -10.00 -0.25 -2.85
CA LEU A 38 -10.86 0.91 -2.73
C LEU A 38 -10.57 1.69 -1.45
N ARG A 39 -10.42 0.99 -0.32
CA ARG A 39 -10.10 1.62 0.97
C ARG A 39 -8.72 2.28 0.95
N ILE A 40 -7.72 1.61 0.37
CA ILE A 40 -6.39 2.19 0.15
C ILE A 40 -6.47 3.48 -0.66
N ARG A 41 -7.27 3.48 -1.75
CA ARG A 41 -7.47 4.64 -2.62
C ARG A 41 -8.11 5.83 -1.88
N ILE A 42 -9.18 5.59 -1.11
CA ILE A 42 -9.89 6.66 -0.41
C ILE A 42 -8.98 7.35 0.61
N ASP A 43 -8.25 6.56 1.40
CA ASP A 43 -7.42 7.10 2.47
C ASP A 43 -6.18 7.86 1.97
N HIS A 44 -5.58 7.49 0.82
CA HIS A 44 -4.47 8.23 0.21
C HIS A 44 -4.85 9.59 -0.37
N ASN A 45 -6.14 9.85 -0.58
CA ASN A 45 -6.60 11.21 -0.88
C ASN A 45 -6.58 12.12 0.36
N LEU A 46 -6.50 11.56 1.57
CA LEU A 46 -6.67 12.28 2.83
C LEU A 46 -5.37 12.37 3.66
N LYS A 47 -4.44 11.43 3.49
CA LYS A 47 -3.24 11.28 4.33
C LYS A 47 -2.01 10.92 3.49
N GLU A 48 -0.83 11.35 3.93
CA GLU A 48 0.45 10.96 3.31
C GLU A 48 0.78 9.48 3.54
N ILE A 49 0.46 8.96 4.72
CA ILE A 49 0.62 7.56 5.08
C ILE A 49 -0.73 7.00 5.50
N ASN A 50 -1.10 5.90 4.86
CA ASN A 50 -2.32 5.18 5.14
C ASN A 50 -2.04 3.97 6.05
N LYS A 51 -2.81 3.85 7.13
CA LYS A 51 -2.81 2.72 8.05
C LYS A 51 -4.21 2.12 8.13
N ILE A 52 -4.33 0.87 7.67
CA ILE A 52 -5.56 0.09 7.75
C ILE A 52 -5.34 -1.09 8.70
N THR A 53 -6.15 -1.20 9.74
CA THR A 53 -6.14 -2.36 10.64
C THR A 53 -7.19 -3.36 10.17
N LEU A 54 -6.76 -4.60 9.91
CA LEU A 54 -7.60 -5.76 9.66
C LEU A 54 -7.56 -6.68 10.88
N GLU A 55 -8.43 -7.70 10.94
CA GLU A 55 -8.56 -8.59 12.11
C GLU A 55 -7.25 -9.24 12.56
N ASN A 56 -6.33 -9.55 11.64
CA ASN A 56 -5.09 -10.28 11.93
C ASN A 56 -3.81 -9.58 11.46
N GLN A 57 -3.92 -8.39 10.87
CA GLN A 57 -2.78 -7.69 10.29
C GLN A 57 -3.01 -6.18 10.18
N ILE A 58 -1.92 -5.43 10.13
CA ILE A 58 -1.92 -4.01 9.83
C ILE A 58 -1.35 -3.82 8.43
N ILE A 59 -2.05 -3.04 7.62
CA ILE A 59 -1.55 -2.59 6.32
C ILE A 59 -1.07 -1.15 6.48
N LEU A 60 0.20 -0.94 6.19
CA LEU A 60 0.74 0.40 5.97
C LEU A 60 0.93 0.61 4.49
N SER A 61 0.60 1.78 3.99
CA SER A 61 0.93 2.15 2.62
C SER A 61 1.26 3.62 2.49
N PHE A 62 2.15 3.91 1.56
CA PHE A 62 2.64 5.24 1.26
C PHE A 62 2.51 5.49 -0.25
N LEU A 63 2.03 6.67 -0.62
CA LEU A 63 1.91 7.09 -2.01
C LEU A 63 3.14 7.91 -2.42
N TYR A 64 3.90 7.38 -3.36
CA TYR A 64 4.95 8.11 -4.04
C TYR A 64 4.44 8.68 -5.36
N LYS A 65 4.24 10.01 -5.42
CA LYS A 65 3.88 10.71 -6.67
C LYS A 65 5.12 10.98 -7.50
N PHE A 66 5.08 10.62 -8.78
CA PHE A 66 6.17 10.91 -9.70
C PHE A 66 6.27 12.39 -10.00
N HIS A 67 7.47 12.87 -10.33
CA HIS A 67 7.67 14.24 -10.80
C HIS A 67 6.85 14.48 -12.08
N PRO A 68 6.21 15.64 -12.28
CA PRO A 68 5.31 15.91 -13.41
C PRO A 68 5.89 15.54 -14.80
N LYS A 69 7.20 15.73 -14.99
CA LYS A 69 7.92 15.35 -16.22
C LYS A 69 7.82 13.86 -16.58
N PHE A 70 7.63 12.98 -15.60
CA PHE A 70 7.54 11.53 -15.78
C PHE A 70 6.09 11.00 -15.75
N GLN A 71 5.10 11.88 -15.55
CA GLN A 71 3.69 11.50 -15.42
C GLN A 71 2.97 11.24 -16.77
N LYS A 72 3.69 10.72 -17.77
CA LYS A 72 3.10 10.47 -19.09
C LYS A 72 2.08 9.32 -19.06
N TYR A 73 2.36 8.28 -18.27
CA TYR A 73 1.54 7.06 -18.19
C TYR A 73 1.12 6.69 -16.76
N LEU A 74 1.98 6.96 -15.78
CA LEU A 74 1.74 6.71 -14.36
C LEU A 74 1.91 8.01 -13.58
N GLN A 75 0.98 8.31 -12.69
CA GLN A 75 1.06 9.46 -11.79
C GLN A 75 1.90 9.16 -10.56
N GLY A 76 2.00 7.90 -10.17
CA GLY A 76 2.77 7.47 -9.01
C GLY A 76 2.59 5.99 -8.73
N ILE A 77 3.15 5.57 -7.61
CA ILE A 77 3.04 4.21 -7.08
C ILE A 77 2.66 4.27 -5.61
N ILE A 78 1.83 3.34 -5.18
CA ILE A 78 1.61 3.05 -3.76
C ILE A 78 2.48 1.85 -3.42
N VAL A 79 3.33 2.03 -2.42
CA VAL A 79 4.08 0.95 -1.79
C VAL A 79 3.38 0.61 -0.48
N GLY A 80 3.11 -0.66 -0.26
CA GLY A 80 2.48 -1.11 0.97
C GLY A 80 3.17 -2.29 1.63
N LEU A 81 2.95 -2.38 2.93
CA LEU A 81 3.52 -3.36 3.85
C LEU A 81 2.37 -4.07 4.56
N PHE A 82 2.49 -5.39 4.67
CA PHE A 82 1.69 -6.19 5.59
C PHE A 82 2.49 -6.39 6.88
N LEU A 83 1.95 -5.94 8.01
CA LEU A 83 2.55 -6.06 9.35
C LEU A 83 1.66 -6.92 10.25
N ASN A 84 2.25 -7.49 11.30
CA ASN A 84 1.46 -8.08 12.38
C ASN A 84 0.78 -6.98 13.22
N ILE A 85 -0.31 -7.32 13.90
CA ILE A 85 -1.03 -6.41 14.81
C ILE A 85 -0.14 -5.91 15.95
N ASP A 86 0.81 -6.72 16.40
CA ASP A 86 1.68 -6.41 17.54
C ASP A 86 2.90 -5.54 17.16
N GLU A 87 3.12 -5.27 15.87
CA GLU A 87 4.25 -4.45 15.44
C GLU A 87 3.92 -2.95 15.51
N ASP A 88 4.85 -2.16 16.05
CA ASP A 88 4.71 -0.70 16.08
C ASP A 88 4.88 -0.11 14.68
N ALA A 89 3.74 0.13 14.03
CA ALA A 89 3.65 0.82 12.76
C ALA A 89 4.44 2.15 12.73
N LYS A 90 4.57 2.86 13.86
CA LYS A 90 5.28 4.14 13.91
C LYS A 90 6.77 4.01 13.63
N SER A 91 7.39 2.90 14.03
CA SER A 91 8.81 2.65 13.77
C SER A 91 9.13 2.49 12.27
N TYR A 92 8.20 1.96 11.50
CA TYR A 92 8.35 1.86 10.04
C TYR A 92 8.14 3.20 9.36
N ILE A 93 7.18 3.98 9.85
CA ILE A 93 6.90 5.33 9.36
C ILE A 93 8.09 6.26 9.57
N SER A 94 8.76 6.20 10.72
CA SER A 94 9.94 7.03 11.00
C SER A 94 11.18 6.67 10.18
N SER A 95 11.17 5.52 9.53
CA SER A 95 12.29 5.01 8.71
C SER A 95 12.08 5.23 7.20
N LEU A 96 10.91 5.78 6.82
CA LEU A 96 10.53 6.16 5.46
C LEU A 96 10.84 7.64 5.22
#